data_AF-A0A662CGN9-F1
#
_entry.id   AF-A0A662CGN9-F1
#
_cell.length_a   1.000
_cell.length_b   1.000
_cell.length_c   1.000
_cell.angle_alpha   90.00
_cell.angle_beta   90.00
_cell.angle_gamma   90.00
#
_symmetry.space_group_name_H-M   'P 1'
#
loop_
_entity.id
_entity.type
_entity.pdbx_description
1 polymer ?
#
loop_
_entity_poly.entity_id
_entity_poly.type
_entity_poly.pdbx_seq_one_letter_code
_entity_poly.pdbx_strand_id
1 'polypeptide(L)'
;AVHHGGETFLFTSDVQGPLLPQQQGFILDVDPSVLYVDGPMTYMMGTRFSREDLEAALKNLLEILSSTRVDVMILDHHLTRDRHYLKAIAPVVGLGRELGKRVVSAAGYLGLEDDLLEARRRELYKEKGE
;
A
#
# COMPACT_ATOMS: atom_id res chain seq x y z
N ALA A 1 0.19 14.80 -7.66
CA ALA A 1 -0.67 15.24 -6.55
C ALA A 1 -1.81 16.10 -7.11
N VAL A 2 -2.98 16.07 -6.47
CA VAL A 2 -4.12 16.96 -6.76
C VAL A 2 -4.44 17.72 -5.47
N HIS A 3 -4.58 19.04 -5.58
CA HIS A 3 -4.86 19.92 -4.44
C HIS A 3 -6.20 20.61 -4.64
N HIS A 4 -7.10 20.49 -3.66
CA HIS A 4 -8.42 21.14 -3.72
C HIS A 4 -9.00 21.33 -2.31
N GLY A 5 -9.53 22.51 -2.03
CA GLY A 5 -10.27 22.76 -0.78
C GLY A 5 -9.47 22.52 0.52
N GLY A 6 -8.14 22.65 0.47
CA GLY A 6 -7.26 22.35 1.62
C GLY A 6 -6.90 20.86 1.76
N GLU A 7 -7.46 19.98 0.93
CA GLU A 7 -7.08 18.57 0.82
C GLU A 7 -6.02 18.36 -0.27
N THR A 8 -5.15 17.39 -0.03
CA THR A 8 -4.11 16.95 -0.98
C THR A 8 -4.25 15.46 -1.17
N PHE A 9 -4.57 15.04 -2.39
CA PHE A 9 -4.59 13.65 -2.79
C PHE A 9 -3.32 13.31 -3.58
N LEU A 10 -2.63 12.24 -3.18
CA LEU A 10 -1.48 11.72 -3.91
C LEU A 10 -1.72 10.27 -4.34
N PHE A 11 -1.65 10.03 -5.64
CA PHE A 11 -1.53 8.69 -6.22
C PHE A 11 -0.09 8.46 -6.67
N THR A 12 0.56 7.41 -6.18
CA THR A 12 2.00 7.18 -6.44
C THR A 12 2.30 6.53 -7.78
N SER A 13 1.30 5.95 -8.45
CA SER A 13 1.51 4.94 -9.49
C SER A 13 2.24 3.70 -8.93
N ASP A 14 2.70 2.82 -9.82
CA ASP A 14 3.50 1.63 -9.52
C ASP A 14 4.90 2.03 -9.01
N VAL A 15 5.15 1.79 -7.71
CA VAL A 15 6.39 2.14 -7.00
C VAL A 15 6.91 1.03 -6.09
N GLN A 16 6.21 -0.11 -6.04
CA GLN A 16 6.60 -1.36 -5.36
C GLN A 16 6.73 -1.25 -3.84
N GLY A 17 5.89 -0.44 -3.19
CA GLY A 17 5.96 -0.16 -1.75
C GLY A 17 7.09 0.82 -1.45
N PRO A 18 6.85 2.14 -1.58
CA PRO A 18 7.85 3.20 -1.81
C PRO A 18 9.25 2.84 -1.29
N LEU A 19 10.02 2.21 -2.16
CA LEU A 19 11.28 1.54 -1.82
C LEU A 19 12.44 2.54 -1.83
N LEU A 20 12.43 3.43 -2.83
CA LEU A 20 13.53 4.32 -3.11
C LEU A 20 13.40 5.61 -2.30
N PRO A 21 14.52 6.18 -1.80
CA PRO A 21 14.51 7.44 -1.07
C PRO A 21 13.82 8.59 -1.84
N GLN A 22 13.91 8.60 -3.17
CA GLN A 22 13.27 9.61 -4.01
C GLN A 22 11.75 9.46 -4.04
N GLN A 23 11.22 8.23 -4.00
CA GLN A 23 9.78 7.97 -3.94
C GLN A 23 9.23 8.40 -2.58
N GLN A 24 9.91 8.01 -1.49
CA GLN A 24 9.55 8.42 -0.14
C GLN A 24 9.65 9.94 0.02
N GLY A 25 10.77 10.54 -0.38
CA GLY A 25 11.01 11.98 -0.30
C GLY A 25 9.93 12.78 -1.02
N PHE A 26 9.54 12.35 -2.23
CA PHE A 26 8.44 12.98 -2.94
C PHE A 26 7.11 12.92 -2.18
N ILE A 27 6.79 11.79 -1.51
CA ILE A 27 5.56 11.67 -0.72
C ILE A 27 5.62 12.59 0.51
N LEU A 28 6.77 12.65 1.20
CA LEU A 28 6.98 13.53 2.35
C LEU A 28 6.87 15.02 1.96
N ASP A 29 7.48 15.41 0.84
CA ASP A 29 7.46 16.79 0.32
C ASP A 29 6.04 17.23 -0.08
N VAL A 30 5.23 16.32 -0.60
CA VAL A 30 3.84 16.60 -0.98
C VAL A 30 2.92 16.74 0.23
N ASP A 31 3.24 16.09 1.34
CA ASP A 31 2.44 16.05 2.59
C ASP A 31 0.92 15.82 2.35
N PRO A 32 0.53 14.68 1.75
CA PRO A 32 -0.87 14.45 1.36
C PRO A 32 -1.77 14.20 2.58
N SER A 33 -3.05 14.58 2.51
CA SER A 33 -4.06 14.12 3.48
C SER A 33 -4.64 12.75 3.10
N VAL A 34 -4.67 12.43 1.81
CA VAL A 34 -5.06 11.10 1.30
C VAL A 34 -3.96 10.58 0.39
N LEU A 35 -3.39 9.43 0.73
CA LEU A 35 -2.34 8.78 -0.04
C LEU A 35 -2.86 7.46 -0.61
N TYR A 36 -2.90 7.34 -1.93
CA TYR A 36 -3.07 6.08 -2.64
C TYR A 36 -1.70 5.62 -3.13
N VAL A 37 -1.15 4.63 -2.43
CA VAL A 37 0.20 4.14 -2.63
C VAL A 37 0.21 2.66 -3.05
N ASP A 38 1.06 2.35 -4.02
CA ASP A 38 1.35 0.97 -4.37
C ASP A 38 2.11 0.29 -3.23
N GLY A 39 1.65 -0.89 -2.82
CA GLY A 39 2.25 -1.59 -1.68
C GLY A 39 3.42 -2.52 -2.05
N PRO A 40 4.12 -3.06 -1.05
CA PRO A 40 5.25 -3.97 -1.27
C PRO A 40 4.88 -5.20 -2.12
N MET A 41 5.77 -5.63 -3.02
CA MET A 41 5.56 -6.79 -3.90
C MET A 41 5.77 -8.14 -3.18
N THR A 42 5.06 -8.40 -2.09
CA THR A 42 5.31 -9.58 -1.23
C THR A 42 5.09 -10.92 -1.94
N TYR A 43 4.23 -10.96 -2.96
CA TYR A 43 4.03 -12.14 -3.81
C TYR A 43 5.27 -12.55 -4.64
N MET A 44 6.27 -11.66 -4.74
CA MET A 44 7.55 -11.88 -5.44
C MET A 44 8.73 -12.10 -4.48
N MET A 45 8.46 -12.29 -3.19
CA MET A 45 9.47 -12.58 -2.17
C MET A 45 10.39 -13.74 -2.58
N GLY A 46 11.70 -13.55 -2.41
CA GLY A 46 12.71 -14.56 -2.75
C GLY A 46 13.02 -14.68 -4.24
N THR A 47 12.44 -13.82 -5.08
CA THR A 47 12.78 -13.73 -6.51
C THR A 47 13.18 -12.30 -6.90
N ARG A 48 12.19 -11.42 -7.12
CA ARG A 48 12.39 -10.02 -7.53
C ARG A 48 12.19 -9.02 -6.39
N PHE A 49 11.85 -9.51 -5.21
CA PHE A 49 11.65 -8.72 -4.00
C PHE A 49 12.37 -9.41 -2.83
N SER A 50 13.32 -8.72 -2.22
CA SER A 50 14.11 -9.26 -1.11
C SER A 50 13.46 -8.95 0.23
N ARG A 51 14.02 -9.54 1.29
CA ARG A 51 13.58 -9.22 2.66
C ARG A 51 13.98 -7.80 3.04
N GLU A 52 15.16 -7.38 2.61
CA GLU A 52 15.68 -6.04 2.79
C GLU A 52 14.78 -5.01 2.08
N ASP A 53 14.27 -5.35 0.89
CA ASP A 53 13.31 -4.50 0.17
C ASP A 53 11.99 -4.34 0.95
N LEU A 54 11.46 -5.44 1.48
CA LEU A 54 10.25 -5.40 2.31
C LEU A 54 10.48 -4.55 3.57
N GLU A 55 11.60 -4.74 4.27
CA GLU A 55 11.94 -3.98 5.47
C GLU A 55 12.10 -2.48 5.15
N ALA A 56 12.74 -2.13 4.03
CA ALA A 56 12.86 -0.75 3.56
C ALA A 56 11.49 -0.13 3.22
N ALA A 57 10.65 -0.84 2.47
CA ALA A 57 9.31 -0.41 2.11
C ALA A 57 8.43 -0.17 3.36
N LEU A 58 8.46 -1.10 4.32
CA LEU A 58 7.71 -0.96 5.58
C LEU A 58 8.22 0.22 6.40
N LYS A 59 9.54 0.39 6.53
CA LYS A 59 10.13 1.54 7.22
C LYS A 59 9.66 2.86 6.59
N ASN A 60 9.67 2.95 5.26
CA ASN A 60 9.26 4.15 4.55
C ASN A 60 7.78 4.43 4.71
N LEU A 61 6.91 3.40 4.66
CA LEU A 61 5.48 3.54 4.90
C LEU A 61 5.17 4.01 6.34
N LEU A 62 5.89 3.47 7.33
CA LEU A 62 5.76 3.90 8.73
C LEU A 62 6.16 5.37 8.89
N GLU A 63 7.29 5.78 8.31
CA GLU A 63 7.76 7.16 8.34
C GLU A 63 6.77 8.11 7.65
N ILE A 64 6.22 7.72 6.50
CA ILE A 64 5.18 8.49 5.82
C ILE A 64 3.96 8.66 6.73
N LEU A 65 3.50 7.60 7.40
CA LEU A 65 2.38 7.70 8.34
C LEU A 65 2.67 8.61 9.53
N SER A 66 3.88 8.60 10.09
CA SER A 66 4.22 9.41 11.27
C SER A 66 4.53 10.86 10.95
N SER A 67 5.10 11.13 9.78
CA SER A 67 5.75 12.40 9.46
C SER A 67 4.97 13.25 8.45
N THR A 68 3.79 12.79 8.04
CA THR A 68 2.87 13.55 7.16
C THR A 68 1.50 13.70 7.79
N ARG A 69 0.69 14.59 7.21
CA ARG A 69 -0.73 14.78 7.52
C ARG A 69 -1.65 13.72 6.91
N VAL A 70 -1.12 12.60 6.41
CA VAL A 70 -1.94 11.51 5.86
C VAL A 70 -2.94 11.04 6.91
N ASP A 71 -4.22 11.18 6.63
CA ASP A 71 -5.32 10.66 7.45
C ASP A 71 -5.81 9.31 6.90
N VAL A 72 -5.72 9.14 5.57
CA VAL A 72 -6.10 7.91 4.88
C VAL A 72 -4.99 7.45 3.95
N MET A 73 -4.44 6.27 4.22
CA MET A 73 -3.49 5.55 3.38
C MET A 73 -4.19 4.35 2.73
N ILE A 74 -4.37 4.41 1.42
CA ILE A 74 -4.87 3.33 0.58
C ILE A 74 -3.64 2.58 0.04
N LEU A 75 -3.42 1.35 0.50
CA LEU A 75 -2.34 0.45 0.09
C LEU A 75 -2.89 -0.65 -0.82
N ASP A 76 -2.50 -0.66 -2.10
CA ASP A 76 -3.07 -1.59 -3.09
C ASP A 76 -2.06 -2.05 -4.16
N HIS A 77 -2.58 -2.48 -5.31
CA HIS A 77 -1.94 -2.84 -6.58
C HIS A 77 -1.02 -4.06 -6.55
N HIS A 78 0.17 -3.96 -5.97
CA HIS A 78 1.04 -5.12 -5.78
C HIS A 78 0.71 -5.90 -4.52
N LEU A 79 0.29 -5.19 -3.49
CA LEU A 79 0.03 -5.78 -2.19
C LEU A 79 -1.13 -6.78 -2.25
N THR A 80 -2.21 -6.44 -2.96
CA THR A 80 -3.41 -7.29 -3.12
C THR A 80 -3.22 -8.50 -4.04
N ARG A 81 -2.01 -8.69 -4.61
CA ARG A 81 -1.63 -9.92 -5.33
C ARG A 81 -1.16 -11.04 -4.40
N ASP A 82 -0.98 -10.74 -3.12
CA ASP A 82 -0.64 -11.71 -2.08
C ASP A 82 -1.89 -11.98 -1.20
N ARG A 83 -2.25 -13.26 -1.02
CA ARG A 83 -3.40 -13.67 -0.18
C ARG A 83 -3.20 -13.36 1.31
N HIS A 84 -1.97 -13.13 1.72
CA HIS A 84 -1.59 -12.92 3.10
C HIS A 84 -0.97 -11.54 3.32
N TYR A 85 -1.22 -10.61 2.40
CA TYR A 85 -0.62 -9.28 2.41
C TYR A 85 -0.82 -8.51 3.73
N LEU A 86 -1.96 -8.73 4.41
CA LEU A 86 -2.25 -8.11 5.71
C LEU A 86 -1.19 -8.46 6.77
N LYS A 87 -0.59 -9.66 6.70
CA LYS A 87 0.50 -10.05 7.60
C LYS A 87 1.76 -9.23 7.34
N ALA A 88 2.06 -8.94 6.08
CA ALA A 88 3.25 -8.19 5.70
C ALA A 88 3.16 -6.72 6.14
N ILE A 89 1.97 -6.11 6.03
CA ILE A 89 1.76 -4.70 6.42
C ILE A 89 1.19 -4.53 7.84
N ALA A 90 1.14 -5.58 8.65
CA ALA A 90 0.61 -5.51 10.02
C ALA A 90 1.24 -4.38 10.86
N PRO A 91 2.56 -4.09 10.80
CA PRO A 91 3.14 -2.95 11.49
C PRO A 91 2.55 -1.60 11.04
N VAL A 92 2.35 -1.42 9.73
CA VAL A 92 1.81 -0.19 9.14
C VAL A 92 0.35 0.01 9.56
N VAL A 93 -0.45 -1.06 9.53
CA VAL A 93 -1.84 -1.04 10.04
C VAL A 93 -1.87 -0.74 11.54
N GLY A 94 -0.95 -1.31 12.31
CA GLY A 94 -0.81 -1.08 13.75
C GLY A 94 -0.55 0.39 14.07
N LEU A 95 0.46 0.99 13.42
CA LEU A 95 0.78 2.41 13.60
C LEU A 95 -0.37 3.31 13.14
N GLY A 96 -1.02 2.98 12.01
CA GLY A 96 -2.21 3.70 11.56
C GLY A 96 -3.27 3.78 12.65
N ARG A 97 -3.61 2.65 13.29
CA ARG A 97 -4.58 2.60 14.41
C ARG A 97 -4.12 3.43 15.61
N GLU A 98 -2.86 3.35 15.99
CA GLU A 98 -2.29 4.12 17.10
C GLU A 98 -2.42 5.64 16.87
N LEU A 99 -2.16 6.09 15.63
CA LEU A 99 -2.25 7.49 15.23
C LEU A 99 -3.67 7.95 14.89
N GLY A 100 -4.68 7.09 14.98
CA GLY A 100 -6.05 7.41 14.56
C GLY A 100 -6.23 7.55 13.04
N LYS A 101 -5.29 7.04 12.25
CA LYS A 101 -5.26 7.08 10.79
C LYS A 101 -5.82 5.80 10.18
N ARG A 102 -6.44 5.90 8.99
CA ARG A 102 -6.97 4.76 8.26
C ARG A 102 -5.92 4.18 7.31
N VAL A 103 -5.58 2.91 7.50
CA VAL A 103 -4.73 2.14 6.57
C VAL A 103 -5.57 1.00 6.00
N VAL A 104 -5.90 1.08 4.71
CA VAL A 104 -6.90 0.20 4.05
C VAL A 104 -6.49 -0.14 2.62
N SER A 105 -7.09 -1.16 2.01
CA SER A 105 -7.06 -1.37 0.56
C SER A 105 -8.04 -0.42 -0.15
N ALA A 106 -8.06 -0.40 -1.50
CA ALA A 106 -9.07 0.38 -2.23
C ALA A 106 -10.49 -0.16 -2.01
N ALA A 107 -10.67 -1.49 -1.92
CA ALA A 107 -11.96 -2.08 -1.57
C ALA A 107 -12.37 -1.67 -0.14
N GLY A 108 -11.44 -1.77 0.83
CA GLY A 108 -11.68 -1.36 2.21
C GLY A 108 -11.95 0.14 2.37
N TYR A 109 -11.39 0.99 1.51
CA TYR A 109 -11.74 2.41 1.45
C TYR A 109 -13.21 2.63 1.08
N LEU A 110 -13.73 1.82 0.15
CA LEU A 110 -15.14 1.80 -0.27
C LEU A 110 -16.06 1.05 0.71
N GLY A 111 -15.53 0.48 1.80
CA GLY A 111 -16.31 -0.32 2.75
C GLY A 111 -16.66 -1.72 2.24
N LEU A 112 -15.91 -2.22 1.25
CA LEU A 112 -16.04 -3.56 0.68
C LEU A 112 -14.97 -4.48 1.26
N GLU A 113 -15.26 -5.78 1.23
CA GLU A 113 -14.24 -6.81 1.48
C GLU A 113 -13.34 -6.98 0.24
N ASP A 114 -12.08 -7.33 0.46
CA ASP A 114 -11.14 -7.59 -0.62
C ASP A 114 -11.45 -8.90 -1.35
N ASP A 115 -11.92 -8.81 -2.59
CA ASP A 115 -11.93 -9.94 -3.52
C ASP A 115 -10.62 -9.97 -4.30
N LEU A 116 -9.64 -10.71 -3.77
CA LEU A 116 -8.26 -10.78 -4.29
C LEU A 116 -8.17 -11.58 -5.60
N LEU A 117 -8.84 -11.09 -6.65
CA LEU A 117 -8.97 -11.75 -7.95
C LEU A 117 -7.61 -12.14 -8.55
N GLU A 118 -6.63 -11.26 -8.47
CA GLU A 118 -5.29 -11.51 -9.01
C GLU A 118 -4.53 -12.58 -8.22
N ALA A 119 -4.58 -12.53 -6.88
CA ALA A 119 -4.00 -13.56 -6.02
C ALA A 119 -4.69 -14.93 -6.19
N ARG A 120 -5.92 -14.93 -6.71
CA ARG A 120 -6.76 -16.10 -7.00
C ARG A 120 -6.77 -16.50 -8.47
N ARG A 121 -6.04 -15.77 -9.33
CA ARG A 121 -6.07 -15.95 -10.79
C ARG A 121 -6.00 -17.42 -11.23
N ARG A 122 -5.03 -18.19 -10.71
CA ARG A 122 -4.84 -19.60 -11.06
C ARG A 122 -6.01 -20.51 -10.73
N GLU A 123 -6.71 -20.25 -9.62
CA GLU A 123 -7.89 -21.03 -9.21
C GLU A 123 -9.08 -20.66 -10.09
N LEU A 124 -9.30 -19.36 -10.29
CA LEU A 124 -10.40 -18.83 -11.09
C LEU A 124 -10.35 -19.27 -12.56
N TYR A 125 -9.15 -19.40 -13.15
CA TYR A 125 -9.02 -19.95 -14.51
C TYR A 125 -9.35 -21.45 -14.58
N LYS A 126 -8.91 -22.25 -13.60
CA LYS A 126 -9.23 -23.69 -13.55
C LYS A 126 -10.73 -23.94 -13.42
N GLU A 127 -11.44 -23.11 -12.66
CA GLU A 127 -12.89 -23.18 -12.51
C GLU A 127 -13.64 -22.84 -13.80
N LYS A 128 -13.05 -22.02 -14.68
CA LYS A 128 -13.63 -21.63 -15.97
C LYS A 128 -13.42 -22.63 -17.11
N GLY A 129 -12.68 -23.72 -16.90
CA GLY A 129 -12.48 -24.76 -17.91
C GLY A 129 -11.51 -24.39 -19.04
N GLU A 130 -10.55 -23.50 -18.76
CA GLU A 130 -9.35 -23.29 -19.61
C GLU A 130 -8.12 -23.99 -19.02
#